data_AF-A0A7F5RHR6-F1
#
_entry.id   AF-A0A7F5RHR6-F1
#
_cell.length_a   1.000
_cell.length_b   1.000
_cell.length_c   1.000
_cell.angle_alpha   90.00
_cell.angle_beta   90.00
_cell.angle_gamma   90.00
#
_symmetry.space_group_name_H-M   'P 1'
#
loop_
_entity.id
_entity.type
_entity.pdbx_description
1 polymer ?
#
loop_
_entity_poly.entity_id
_entity_poly.type
_entity_poly.pdbx_seq_one_letter_code
_entity_poly.pdbx_strand_id
1 'polypeptide(L)'
;MEYIQTDAAITFGNSGGPLVNLDGEAIGINSMKVTAGISFAIPIDYVKKFLMKTQDTPKILGNKKKYMGITMLTLTPEILTEMQLRNQKISPDVRYGVLVWKVILGSPAYSGGLKPGDIVIEINKKAVKSAQDIYSILADI
;
A
#
# COMPACT_ATOMS: atom_id res chain seq x y z
N MET A 1 16.24 -2.74 -9.81
CA MET A 1 16.78 -1.80 -8.82
C MET A 1 17.90 -2.54 -8.11
N GLU A 2 19.09 -1.97 -8.10
CA GLU A 2 20.23 -2.51 -7.38
C GLU A 2 20.27 -1.91 -5.97
N TYR A 3 20.72 -2.70 -4.99
CA TYR A 3 20.85 -2.29 -3.59
C TYR A 3 22.33 -2.14 -3.23
N ILE A 4 22.63 -1.27 -2.27
CA ILE A 4 23.94 -1.26 -1.62
C ILE A 4 23.94 -2.39 -0.60
N GLN A 5 24.84 -3.37 -0.78
CA GLN A 5 25.10 -4.38 0.23
C GLN A 5 26.12 -3.86 1.24
N THR A 6 25.86 -4.08 2.52
CA THR A 6 26.77 -3.71 3.61
C THR A 6 26.70 -4.76 4.72
N ASP A 7 27.80 -4.92 5.45
CA ASP A 7 27.89 -5.71 6.67
C ASP A 7 27.52 -4.90 7.92
N ALA A 8 27.33 -3.58 7.78
CA ALA A 8 26.81 -2.73 8.84
C ALA A 8 25.45 -3.25 9.35
N ALA A 9 25.27 -3.22 10.66
CA ALA A 9 24.08 -3.76 11.30
C ALA A 9 22.84 -2.90 11.00
N ILE A 10 21.84 -3.50 10.33
CA ILE A 10 20.52 -2.91 10.15
C ILE A 10 19.50 -3.67 11.01
N THR A 11 18.74 -2.94 11.83
CA THR A 11 17.71 -3.43 12.75
C THR A 11 16.50 -2.48 12.74
N PHE A 12 15.43 -2.81 13.47
CA PHE A 12 14.23 -1.96 13.54
C PHE A 12 14.50 -0.51 13.99
N GLY A 13 15.58 -0.27 14.75
CA GLY A 13 15.90 1.07 15.27
C GLY A 13 16.56 2.02 14.27
N ASN A 14 17.23 1.51 13.24
CA ASN A 14 17.91 2.34 12.22
C ASN A 14 17.39 2.13 10.80
N SER A 15 16.44 1.21 10.59
CA SER A 15 15.72 1.07 9.33
C SER A 15 14.96 2.36 9.00
N GLY A 16 15.04 2.80 7.75
CA GLY A 16 14.58 4.11 7.29
C GLY A 16 15.57 5.27 7.50
N GLY A 17 16.61 5.07 8.32
CA GLY A 17 17.68 6.04 8.51
C GLY A 17 18.73 6.04 7.39
N PRO A 18 19.63 7.04 7.35
CA PRO A 18 20.66 7.13 6.33
C PRO A 18 21.77 6.09 6.53
N LEU A 19 22.26 5.53 5.43
CA LEU A 19 23.58 4.92 5.33
C LEU A 19 24.54 6.00 4.83
N VAL A 20 25.63 6.26 5.57
CA VAL A 20 26.56 7.38 5.28
C VAL A 20 27.97 6.89 4.95
N ASN A 21 28.69 7.67 4.14
CA ASN A 21 30.14 7.51 3.96
C ASN A 21 30.92 8.17 5.11
N LEU A 22 32.25 8.11 5.06
CA LEU A 22 33.14 8.67 6.09
C LEU A 22 33.07 10.20 6.20
N ASP A 23 32.62 10.87 5.14
CA ASP A 23 32.41 12.33 5.12
C ASP A 23 31.05 12.74 5.69
N GLY A 24 30.23 11.77 6.13
CA GLY A 24 28.89 12.01 6.67
C GLY A 24 27.82 12.23 5.61
N GLU A 25 28.12 11.96 4.34
CA GLU A 25 27.17 12.10 3.24
C GLU A 25 26.32 10.84 3.11
N ALA A 26 25.02 11.01 2.88
CA ALA A 26 24.12 9.88 2.66
C ALA A 26 24.41 9.19 1.32
N ILE A 27 24.76 7.90 1.38
CA ILE A 27 24.95 7.02 0.22
C ILE A 27 23.76 6.07 0.02
N GLY A 28 22.91 5.88 1.03
CA GLY A 28 21.68 5.11 0.90
C GLY A 28 20.70 5.28 2.07
N ILE A 29 19.59 4.54 2.02
CA ILE A 29 18.59 4.43 3.09
C ILE A 29 18.54 2.99 3.57
N ASN A 30 18.81 2.76 4.85
CA ASN A 30 18.76 1.45 5.49
C ASN A 30 17.37 0.85 5.30
N SER A 31 17.26 -0.38 4.79
CA SER A 31 15.97 -0.95 4.45
C SER A 31 15.78 -2.36 4.98
N MET A 32 16.75 -3.25 4.74
CA MET A 32 16.55 -4.68 4.97
C MET A 32 17.80 -5.32 5.58
N LYS A 33 17.57 -6.25 6.52
CA LYS A 33 18.58 -7.22 6.98
C LYS A 33 18.16 -8.60 6.50
N VAL A 34 19.05 -9.33 5.84
CA VAL A 34 18.79 -10.70 5.38
C VAL A 34 19.37 -11.71 6.36
N THR A 35 20.66 -11.56 6.68
CA THR A 35 21.35 -12.39 7.67
C THR A 35 22.43 -11.58 8.39
N ALA A 36 23.11 -12.17 9.37
CA ALA A 36 24.27 -11.53 9.99
C ALA A 36 25.33 -11.20 8.94
N GLY A 37 25.80 -9.95 8.91
CA GLY A 37 26.80 -9.47 7.94
C GLY A 37 26.27 -9.23 6.53
N ILE A 38 24.96 -9.40 6.27
CA ILE A 38 24.34 -9.09 4.98
C ILE A 38 23.09 -8.24 5.18
N SER A 39 23.25 -6.95 4.93
CA SER A 39 22.20 -5.95 4.97
C SER A 39 22.15 -5.18 3.64
N PHE A 40 21.00 -4.57 3.35
CA PHE A 40 20.76 -3.82 2.12
C PHE A 40 20.20 -2.43 2.40
N ALA A 41 20.71 -1.46 1.66
CA ALA A 41 20.24 -0.08 1.63
C ALA A 41 19.82 0.34 0.21
N ILE A 42 18.76 1.16 0.13
CA ILE A 42 18.30 1.77 -1.12
C ILE A 42 19.31 2.86 -1.51
N PRO A 43 19.93 2.83 -2.72
CA PRO A 43 20.94 3.82 -3.11
C PRO A 43 20.41 5.25 -3.12
N ILE A 44 21.22 6.22 -2.67
CA ILE A 44 20.80 7.63 -2.59
C ILE A 44 20.43 8.21 -3.96
N ASP A 45 21.07 7.74 -5.04
CA ASP A 45 20.76 8.20 -6.40
C ASP A 45 19.36 7.78 -6.86
N TYR A 46 18.87 6.63 -6.39
CA TYR A 46 17.47 6.27 -6.61
C TYR A 46 16.53 7.24 -5.89
N VAL A 47 16.86 7.58 -4.64
CA VAL A 47 16.08 8.54 -3.83
C VAL A 47 16.07 9.92 -4.50
N LYS A 48 17.23 10.41 -4.97
CA LYS A 48 17.33 11.68 -5.71
C LYS A 48 16.45 11.67 -6.97
N LYS A 49 16.53 10.61 -7.79
CA LYS A 49 15.67 10.45 -8.97
C LYS A 49 14.19 10.41 -8.61
N PHE A 50 13.83 9.75 -7.51
CA PHE A 50 12.46 9.70 -7.01
C PHE A 50 11.95 11.08 -6.57
N LEU A 51 12.78 11.86 -5.86
CA LEU A 51 12.45 13.22 -5.42
C LEU A 51 12.27 14.17 -6.61
N MET A 52 13.16 14.11 -7.61
CA MET A 52 13.06 14.89 -8.85
C MET A 52 11.75 14.60 -9.58
N LYS A 53 11.42 13.32 -9.77
CA LYS A 53 10.12 12.93 -10.37
C LYS A 53 8.93 13.50 -9.61
N THR A 54 9.00 13.54 -8.28
CA THR A 54 7.90 14.03 -7.44
C THR A 54 7.80 15.56 -7.45
N GLN A 55 8.90 16.28 -7.67
CA GLN A 55 8.93 17.75 -7.81
C GLN A 55 8.45 18.22 -9.19
N ASP A 56 8.86 17.53 -10.26
CA ASP A 56 8.51 17.88 -11.65
C ASP A 56 7.11 17.40 -12.06
N THR A 57 6.54 16.45 -11.32
CA THR A 57 5.12 16.14 -11.50
C THR A 57 4.35 17.26 -10.81
N PRO A 58 3.65 18.18 -11.53
CA PRO A 58 2.73 19.08 -10.85
C PRO A 58 1.86 18.20 -9.97
N LYS A 59 1.77 18.51 -8.65
CA LYS A 59 0.72 17.97 -7.77
C LYS A 59 -0.50 17.86 -8.65
N ILE A 60 -0.98 16.64 -8.90
CA ILE A 60 -2.01 16.37 -9.89
C ILE A 60 -3.25 17.21 -9.52
N LEU A 61 -3.27 18.46 -9.98
CA LEU A 61 -4.34 19.43 -9.83
C LEU A 61 -5.28 19.29 -11.05
N GLY A 62 -4.89 18.49 -12.05
CA GLY A 62 -5.61 18.34 -13.32
C GLY A 62 -6.46 17.07 -13.45
N ASN A 63 -6.09 15.95 -12.82
CA ASN A 63 -6.93 14.75 -12.89
C ASN A 63 -7.78 14.67 -11.64
N LYS A 64 -9.03 15.14 -11.74
CA LYS A 64 -10.12 14.79 -10.83
C LYS A 64 -10.36 13.28 -10.92
N LYS A 65 -9.44 12.47 -10.39
CA LYS A 65 -9.67 11.03 -10.24
C LYS A 65 -10.86 10.90 -9.30
N LYS A 66 -11.91 10.24 -9.78
CA LYS A 66 -13.08 9.93 -8.98
C LYS A 66 -12.60 9.14 -7.76
N TYR A 67 -13.03 9.58 -6.58
CA TYR A 67 -12.59 9.00 -5.31
C TYR A 67 -13.81 8.62 -4.48
N MET A 68 -13.74 7.46 -3.83
CA MET A 68 -14.78 6.97 -2.95
C MET A 68 -14.47 7.26 -1.47
N GLY A 69 -13.18 7.28 -1.10
CA GLY A 69 -12.73 7.57 0.26
C GLY A 69 -12.69 6.35 1.18
N ILE A 70 -12.30 5.19 0.64
CA ILE A 70 -12.11 3.95 1.39
C ILE A 70 -10.68 3.44 1.26
N THR A 71 -10.17 2.81 2.32
CA THR A 71 -8.99 1.94 2.24
C THR A 71 -9.47 0.53 1.93
N MET A 72 -8.96 -0.03 0.84
CA MET A 72 -9.39 -1.31 0.29
C MET A 72 -8.37 -2.40 0.58
N LEU A 73 -8.86 -3.58 0.97
CA LEU A 73 -8.07 -4.80 1.00
C LEU A 73 -8.74 -5.85 0.11
N THR A 74 -8.08 -6.24 -0.98
CA THR A 74 -8.56 -7.36 -1.81
C THR A 74 -8.50 -8.64 -1.00
N LEU A 75 -9.61 -9.37 -0.93
CA LEU A 75 -9.69 -10.65 -0.23
C LEU A 75 -9.13 -11.76 -1.11
N THR A 76 -7.88 -12.15 -0.87
CA THR A 76 -7.29 -13.37 -1.46
C THR A 76 -7.70 -14.60 -0.67
N PRO A 77 -7.59 -15.82 -1.24
CA PRO A 77 -7.88 -17.06 -0.51
C PRO A 77 -7.10 -17.19 0.80
N GLU A 78 -5.84 -16.72 0.81
CA GLU A 78 -4.98 -16.73 2.00
C GLU A 78 -5.51 -15.79 3.08
N ILE A 79 -5.90 -14.57 2.70
CA ILE A 79 -6.48 -13.58 3.63
C ILE A 79 -7.81 -14.09 4.20
N LEU A 80 -8.68 -14.66 3.36
CA LEU A 80 -9.95 -15.26 3.81
C LEU A 80 -9.71 -16.39 4.82
N THR A 81 -8.75 -17.27 4.53
CA THR A 81 -8.37 -18.36 5.44
C THR A 81 -7.85 -17.81 6.76
N GLU A 82 -6.96 -16.81 6.73
CA GLU A 82 -6.42 -16.19 7.94
C GLU A 82 -7.50 -15.50 8.78
N MET A 83 -8.44 -14.79 8.13
CA MET A 83 -9.54 -14.13 8.83
C MET A 83 -10.49 -15.15 9.48
N GLN A 84 -10.77 -16.27 8.82
CA GLN A 84 -11.55 -17.38 9.39
C GLN A 84 -10.86 -17.99 10.61
N LEU A 85 -9.55 -18.22 10.55
CA LEU A 85 -8.75 -18.72 11.68
C LEU A 85 -8.74 -17.76 12.88
N ARG A 86 -8.85 -16.45 12.61
CA ARG A 86 -8.92 -15.39 13.65
C ARG A 86 -10.35 -15.18 14.17
N ASN A 87 -11.30 -16.08 13.90
CA ASN A 87 -12.71 -15.98 14.26
C ASN A 87 -13.40 -14.69 13.80
N GLN A 88 -12.94 -14.07 12.72
CA GLN A 88 -13.67 -12.96 12.13
C GLN A 88 -14.93 -13.49 11.43
N LYS A 89 -16.08 -12.88 11.73
CA LYS A 89 -17.37 -13.27 11.16
C LYS A 89 -17.43 -12.82 9.70
N ILE A 90 -16.90 -13.64 8.80
CA ILE A 90 -17.12 -13.52 7.35
C ILE A 90 -18.24 -14.49 6.98
N SER A 91 -19.18 -14.04 6.14
CA SER A 91 -20.20 -14.95 5.61
C SER A 91 -19.53 -16.08 4.82
N PRO A 92 -19.92 -17.35 5.01
CA PRO A 92 -19.34 -18.50 4.31
C PRO A 92 -19.49 -18.40 2.78
N ASP A 93 -20.39 -17.54 2.29
CA ASP A 93 -20.64 -17.34 0.86
C ASP A 93 -19.64 -16.40 0.18
N VAL A 94 -18.84 -15.66 0.96
CA VAL A 94 -17.84 -14.72 0.42
C VAL A 94 -16.61 -15.48 -0.04
N ARG A 95 -16.49 -15.66 -1.36
CA ARG A 95 -15.32 -16.31 -2.00
C ARG A 95 -14.30 -15.33 -2.58
N TYR A 96 -14.72 -14.10 -2.78
CA TYR A 96 -13.94 -12.99 -3.33
C TYR A 96 -14.58 -11.69 -2.87
N GLY A 97 -13.84 -10.58 -3.01
CA GLY A 97 -14.37 -9.27 -2.69
C GLY A 97 -13.28 -8.31 -2.26
N VAL A 98 -13.70 -7.10 -1.91
CA VAL A 98 -12.83 -6.09 -1.33
C VAL A 98 -13.35 -5.72 0.04
N LEU A 99 -12.56 -6.00 1.07
CA LEU A 99 -12.82 -5.54 2.42
C LEU A 99 -12.60 -4.03 2.51
N VAL A 100 -13.60 -3.34 3.05
CA VAL A 100 -13.51 -1.94 3.46
C VAL A 100 -12.77 -1.90 4.78
N TRP A 101 -11.46 -1.66 4.72
CA TRP A 101 -10.62 -1.60 5.92
C TRP A 101 -10.87 -0.32 6.74
N LYS A 102 -11.05 0.80 6.04
CA LYS A 102 -11.28 2.11 6.64
C LYS A 102 -12.14 2.96 5.73
N VAL A 103 -13.00 3.79 6.32
CA VAL A 103 -13.78 4.81 5.62
C VAL A 103 -13.30 6.19 6.08
N ILE A 104 -13.04 7.09 5.14
CA ILE A 104 -12.61 8.46 5.43
C ILE A 104 -13.84 9.30 5.80
N LEU A 105 -13.80 9.97 6.96
CA LEU A 105 -14.89 10.84 7.42
C LEU A 105 -15.17 11.96 6.39
N GLY A 106 -16.45 12.20 6.10
CA GLY A 106 -16.87 13.22 5.13
C GLY A 106 -16.66 12.85 3.65
N SER A 107 -16.19 11.62 3.36
CA SER A 107 -16.08 11.12 1.99
C SER A 107 -17.44 10.71 1.39
N PRO A 108 -17.51 10.47 0.06
CA PRO A 108 -18.70 9.88 -0.56
C PRO A 108 -19.09 8.52 0.04
N ALA A 109 -18.12 7.66 0.37
CA ALA A 109 -18.39 6.39 1.05
C ALA A 109 -19.00 6.57 2.43
N TYR A 110 -18.49 7.53 3.22
CA TYR A 110 -19.03 7.85 4.53
C TYR A 110 -20.49 8.33 4.42
N SER A 111 -20.75 9.24 3.48
CA SER A 111 -22.09 9.78 3.24
C SER A 111 -23.05 8.71 2.69
N GLY A 112 -22.52 7.75 1.92
CA GLY A 112 -23.24 6.59 1.42
C GLY A 112 -23.45 5.48 2.45
N GLY A 113 -22.91 5.63 3.67
CA GLY A 113 -23.15 4.71 4.78
C GLY A 113 -22.26 3.47 4.82
N LEU A 114 -21.19 3.40 4.00
CA LEU A 114 -20.19 2.33 4.10
C LEU A 114 -19.50 2.36 5.46
N LYS A 115 -19.17 1.18 5.98
CA LYS A 115 -18.53 0.99 7.29
C LYS A 115 -17.27 0.14 7.16
N PRO A 116 -16.28 0.36 8.04
CA PRO A 116 -15.18 -0.60 8.20
C PRO A 116 -15.72 -2.00 8.51
N GLY A 117 -15.21 -3.01 7.80
CA GLY A 117 -15.68 -4.39 7.91
C GLY A 117 -16.64 -4.82 6.80
N ASP A 118 -17.23 -3.89 6.04
CA ASP A 118 -18.05 -4.23 4.88
C ASP A 118 -17.21 -4.92 3.80
N ILE A 119 -17.80 -5.86 3.08
CA ILE A 119 -17.15 -6.55 1.96
C ILE A 119 -17.92 -6.23 0.67
N VAL A 120 -17.25 -5.58 -0.26
CA VAL A 120 -17.80 -5.25 -1.57
C VAL A 120 -17.58 -6.44 -2.51
N ILE A 121 -18.68 -7.07 -2.92
CA ILE A 121 -18.67 -8.21 -3.85
C ILE A 121 -19.20 -7.83 -5.24
N GLU A 122 -19.96 -6.73 -5.35
CA GLU A 122 -20.58 -6.27 -6.58
C GLU A 122 -20.80 -4.76 -6.55
N ILE A 123 -20.61 -4.08 -7.69
CA ILE A 123 -21.01 -2.69 -7.92
C ILE A 123 -21.72 -2.61 -9.27
N ASN A 124 -22.93 -2.05 -9.33
CA ASN A 124 -23.71 -1.89 -10.57
C ASN A 124 -23.81 -3.19 -11.40
N LYS A 125 -24.09 -4.33 -10.76
CA LYS A 125 -24.15 -5.67 -11.39
C LYS A 125 -22.83 -6.19 -11.97
N LYS A 126 -21.71 -5.51 -11.69
CA LYS A 126 -20.36 -5.98 -12.03
C LYS A 126 -19.73 -6.58 -10.78
N ALA A 127 -19.33 -7.85 -10.86
CA ALA A 127 -18.63 -8.52 -9.78
C ALA A 127 -17.30 -7.82 -9.46
N VAL A 128 -17.00 -7.66 -8.17
CA VAL A 128 -15.79 -7.03 -7.66
C VAL A 128 -14.94 -8.11 -6.99
N LYS A 129 -13.86 -8.52 -7.65
CA LYS A 129 -12.92 -9.54 -7.15
C LYS A 129 -11.67 -8.90 -6.54
N SER A 130 -11.36 -7.66 -6.91
CA SER A 130 -10.18 -6.93 -6.50
C SER A 130 -10.40 -5.42 -6.40
N ALA A 131 -9.52 -4.73 -5.69
CA ALA A 131 -9.51 -3.27 -5.64
C ALA A 131 -9.37 -2.63 -7.04
N GLN A 132 -8.72 -3.33 -7.98
CA GLN A 132 -8.57 -2.87 -9.36
C GLN A 132 -9.91 -2.84 -10.11
N ASP A 133 -10.84 -3.74 -9.79
CA ASP A 133 -12.18 -3.75 -10.38
C ASP A 133 -12.94 -2.50 -9.95
N ILE A 134 -12.83 -2.10 -8.67
CA ILE A 134 -13.45 -0.87 -8.16
C ILE A 134 -12.87 0.36 -8.87
N TYR A 135 -11.55 0.44 -9.05
CA TYR A 135 -10.94 1.55 -9.80
C TYR A 135 -11.43 1.61 -11.26
N SER A 136 -11.56 0.45 -11.91
CA SER A 136 -12.07 0.36 -13.29
C SER A 136 -13.53 0.82 -13.38
N ILE A 137 -14.38 0.36 -12.45
CA ILE A 137 -15.80 0.74 -12.39
C ILE A 137 -15.95 2.25 -12.10
N LEU A 138 -15.12 2.81 -11.22
CA LEU A 138 -15.11 4.24 -10.93
C LEU A 138 -14.61 5.10 -12.10
N ALA A 139 -13.87 4.53 -13.05
CA ALA A 139 -13.45 5.23 -14.26
C ALA A 139 -14.57 5.28 -15.32
N ASP A 140 -15.46 4.28 -15.33
CA ASP A 140 -16.58 4.15 -16.28
C ASP A 140 -17.80 5.02 -15.93
N ILE A 141 -17.99 5.33 -14.65
CA ILE A 141 -19.04 6.24 -14.12
C ILE A 141 -18.43 7.62 -14.07
#